data_AF-A0A2N3DXI6-F1
#
_entry.id   AF-A0A2N3DXI6-F1
#
_cell.length_a   1.000
_cell.length_b   1.000
_cell.length_c   1.000
_cell.angle_alpha   90.00
_cell.angle_beta   90.00
_cell.angle_gamma   90.00
#
_symmetry.space_group_name_H-M   'P 1'
#
loop_
_entity.id
_entity.type
_entity.pdbx_description
1 polymer ?
#
loop_
_entity_poly.entity_id
_entity_poly.type
_entity_poly.pdbx_seq_one_letter_code
_entity_poly.pdbx_strand_id
1 'polypeptide(L)'
;MTIDRLSARAAVLLGFATLLLAACGSAKEEAADAPAPSVPEAAASPDAASPAPETAAPAVPEAAAGASGLAAYVDKYPFDKVGGVAWNDHPAVKAGIAATVKDAKARGAIETLEGPAAPIEMRGGKVMSWACEAHNCGPHQWSVHIDPKTGATDVCYFDEEASPAQSRWFLAGGKEERRPGNCQ
;
A
#
# COMPACT_ATOMS: atom_id res chain seq x y z
N MET A 1 0.36 -30.43 63.71
CA MET A 1 -0.38 -29.64 64.72
C MET A 1 -0.49 -28.23 64.18
N THR A 2 -1.65 -27.61 63.88
CA THR A 2 -3.06 -27.97 64.02
C THR A 2 -3.86 -26.95 63.18
N ILE A 3 -4.64 -27.43 62.20
CA ILE A 3 -6.05 -27.11 61.85
C ILE A 3 -6.50 -25.69 61.43
N ASP A 4 -7.02 -25.67 60.19
CA ASP A 4 -8.20 -25.02 59.59
C ASP A 4 -8.75 -23.66 60.05
N ARG A 5 -9.11 -22.83 59.05
CA ARG A 5 -10.52 -22.43 58.85
C ARG A 5 -10.96 -22.49 57.39
N LEU A 6 -11.91 -23.39 57.17
CA LEU A 6 -12.76 -23.63 56.02
C LEU A 6 -13.89 -22.58 55.90
N SER A 7 -14.54 -22.60 54.73
CA SER A 7 -15.90 -22.14 54.39
C SER A 7 -16.03 -20.72 53.82
N ALA A 8 -16.57 -20.44 52.62
CA ALA A 8 -17.50 -21.05 51.66
C ALA A 8 -18.74 -20.16 51.48
N ARG A 9 -19.32 -20.24 50.27
CA ARG A 9 -20.65 -19.76 49.83
C ARG A 9 -20.68 -18.28 49.38
N ALA A 10 -21.42 -17.88 48.35
CA ALA A 10 -22.20 -18.56 47.32
C ALA A 10 -22.58 -17.48 46.28
N ALA A 11 -22.93 -17.93 45.08
CA ALA A 11 -23.35 -17.14 43.94
C ALA A 11 -24.59 -16.25 44.18
N VAL A 12 -24.66 -15.13 43.46
CA VAL A 12 -25.93 -14.54 42.99
C VAL A 12 -25.73 -14.11 41.53
N LEU A 13 -26.34 -14.87 40.63
CA LEU A 13 -26.73 -14.46 39.29
C LEU A 13 -27.95 -13.54 39.40
N LEU A 14 -27.97 -12.43 38.65
CA LEU A 14 -29.19 -11.79 38.18
C LEU A 14 -28.86 -11.00 36.91
N GLY A 15 -29.17 -11.62 35.78
CA GLY A 15 -29.25 -10.95 34.49
C GLY A 15 -30.51 -10.10 34.42
N PHE A 16 -30.41 -8.97 33.75
CA PHE A 16 -31.54 -8.22 33.23
C PHE A 16 -31.24 -7.87 31.78
N ALA A 17 -32.13 -8.33 30.91
CA ALA A 17 -32.18 -8.06 29.49
C ALA A 17 -32.77 -6.67 29.22
N THR A 18 -32.25 -5.95 28.23
CA THR A 18 -33.03 -5.04 27.40
C THR A 18 -32.49 -5.01 25.97
N LEU A 19 -33.32 -5.51 25.05
CA LEU A 19 -33.29 -5.25 23.62
C LEU A 19 -33.42 -3.74 23.37
N LEU A 20 -32.60 -3.18 22.48
CA LEU A 20 -32.98 -2.05 21.65
C LEU A 20 -32.56 -2.33 20.20
N LEU A 21 -33.54 -2.81 19.43
CA LEU A 21 -33.56 -2.75 17.96
C LEU A 21 -33.69 -1.27 17.55
N ALA A 22 -32.61 -0.67 17.07
CA ALA A 22 -32.71 0.54 16.26
C ALA A 22 -33.00 0.11 14.81
N ALA A 23 -34.27 0.18 14.46
CA ALA A 23 -34.76 -0.08 13.12
C ALA A 23 -34.21 0.95 12.12
N CYS A 24 -33.71 0.44 10.99
CA CYS A 24 -33.52 1.21 9.76
C CYS A 24 -34.88 1.77 9.31
N GLY A 25 -34.92 3.08 9.07
CA GLY A 25 -36.12 3.76 8.58
C GLY A 25 -35.76 5.01 7.79
N SER A 26 -35.70 4.86 6.46
CA SER A 26 -36.00 5.92 5.49
C SER A 26 -36.37 5.24 4.19
N ALA A 27 -37.68 5.12 3.96
CA ALA A 27 -38.25 4.77 2.68
C ALA A 27 -38.49 6.04 1.87
N LYS A 28 -38.17 6.01 0.57
CA LYS A 28 -38.93 6.76 -0.44
C LYS A 28 -38.96 5.95 -1.74
N GLU A 29 -40.18 5.62 -2.13
CA GLU A 29 -40.62 4.98 -3.37
C GLU A 29 -40.12 5.68 -4.65
N GLU A 30 -39.75 4.82 -5.60
CA GLU A 30 -40.23 4.73 -6.98
C GLU A 30 -40.23 6.00 -7.87
N ALA A 31 -39.41 5.96 -8.92
CA ALA A 31 -39.72 6.56 -10.20
C ALA A 31 -39.34 5.58 -11.31
N ALA A 32 -40.35 5.17 -12.06
CA ALA A 32 -40.27 4.27 -13.20
C ALA A 32 -39.76 4.97 -14.47
N ASP A 33 -39.29 4.12 -15.38
CA ASP A 33 -39.32 4.23 -16.84
C ASP A 33 -38.37 5.23 -17.52
N ALA A 34 -37.33 4.68 -18.15
CA ALA A 34 -36.59 5.33 -19.23
C ALA A 34 -36.50 4.34 -20.41
N PRO A 35 -37.08 4.64 -21.58
CA PRO A 35 -36.93 3.79 -22.75
C PRO A 35 -35.58 4.05 -23.42
N ALA A 36 -34.89 2.97 -23.74
CA ALA A 36 -33.79 2.98 -24.71
C ALA A 36 -34.35 3.17 -26.13
N PRO A 37 -33.66 3.92 -27.00
CA PRO A 37 -33.75 3.70 -28.43
C PRO A 37 -32.45 3.17 -29.01
N SER A 38 -32.63 2.11 -29.78
CA SER A 38 -31.69 1.39 -30.62
C SER A 38 -31.06 2.27 -31.71
N VAL A 39 -29.80 1.97 -32.05
CA VAL A 39 -29.11 2.40 -33.27
C VAL A 39 -29.64 1.59 -34.47
N PRO A 40 -29.59 2.14 -35.70
CA PRO A 40 -28.58 1.61 -36.63
C PRO A 40 -27.88 2.65 -37.54
N GLU A 41 -26.67 2.25 -37.95
CA GLU A 41 -25.81 2.60 -39.11
C GLU A 41 -26.48 3.26 -40.34
N ALA A 42 -25.82 3.96 -41.26
CA ALA A 42 -24.43 4.38 -41.51
C ALA A 42 -24.46 5.38 -42.70
N ALA A 43 -23.45 6.25 -42.84
CA ALA A 43 -23.03 6.77 -44.15
C ALA A 43 -21.56 7.24 -44.07
N ALA A 44 -20.78 6.85 -45.07
CA ALA A 44 -19.33 6.96 -45.13
C ALA A 44 -18.81 8.24 -45.79
N SER A 45 -17.64 8.71 -45.29
CA SER A 45 -16.47 9.31 -45.97
C SER A 45 -16.60 10.64 -46.74
N PRO A 46 -15.48 11.34 -47.09
CA PRO A 46 -14.12 11.37 -46.52
C PRO A 46 -13.67 12.82 -46.16
N ASP A 47 -12.54 13.02 -45.48
CA ASP A 47 -11.38 13.79 -45.98
C ASP A 47 -10.33 14.00 -44.89
N ALA A 48 -9.11 14.23 -45.36
CA ALA A 48 -7.87 14.24 -44.61
C ALA A 48 -7.67 15.50 -43.76
N ALA A 49 -7.07 15.32 -42.57
CA ALA A 49 -6.18 16.31 -41.98
C ALA A 49 -5.24 15.62 -40.98
N SER A 50 -3.97 15.55 -41.34
CA SER A 50 -2.85 15.23 -40.46
C SER A 50 -2.79 16.22 -39.29
N PRO A 51 -2.59 15.80 -38.03
CA PRO A 51 -2.06 16.70 -37.02
C PRO A 51 -0.52 16.69 -37.07
N ALA A 52 0.02 17.87 -36.88
CA ALA A 52 1.43 18.23 -36.81
C ALA A 52 2.09 17.64 -35.52
N PRO A 53 3.41 17.79 -35.35
CA PRO A 53 4.19 16.98 -34.43
C PRO A 53 3.86 17.25 -32.96
N GLU A 54 3.91 16.20 -32.14
CA GLU A 54 3.83 16.27 -30.69
C GLU A 54 4.81 17.32 -30.18
N THR A 55 4.26 18.37 -29.58
CA THR A 55 5.00 19.36 -28.82
C THR A 55 5.63 18.61 -27.64
N ALA A 56 6.96 18.54 -27.63
CA ALA A 56 7.73 17.97 -26.55
C ALA A 56 7.28 18.59 -25.21
N ALA A 57 6.89 17.73 -24.27
CA ALA A 57 6.60 18.13 -22.90
C ALA A 57 7.82 18.88 -22.32
N PRO A 58 7.61 19.91 -21.48
CA PRO A 58 8.71 20.69 -20.93
C PRO A 58 9.63 19.78 -20.11
N ALA A 59 10.93 19.85 -20.43
CA ALA A 59 11.97 19.17 -19.67
C ALA A 59 11.94 19.68 -18.21
N VAL A 60 11.66 18.77 -17.29
CA VAL A 60 11.79 19.02 -15.85
C VAL A 60 13.29 19.25 -15.57
N PRO A 61 13.69 20.33 -14.86
CA PRO A 61 15.09 20.63 -14.65
C PRO A 61 15.81 19.48 -13.93
N GLU A 62 16.90 19.04 -14.55
CA GLU A 62 17.76 17.91 -14.16
C GLU A 62 18.37 18.03 -12.74
N ALA A 63 18.20 19.17 -12.09
CA ALA A 63 18.70 19.45 -10.75
C ALA A 63 17.80 18.90 -9.61
N ALA A 64 16.63 18.34 -9.91
CA ALA A 64 15.77 17.66 -8.92
C ALA A 64 15.76 16.12 -9.05
N ALA A 65 16.43 15.58 -10.07
CA ALA A 65 16.76 14.16 -10.11
C ALA A 65 17.82 13.93 -9.02
N GLY A 66 17.40 13.46 -7.85
CA GLY A 66 18.35 12.95 -6.86
C GLY A 66 19.31 11.96 -7.52
N ALA A 67 20.53 11.80 -7.00
CA ALA A 67 21.62 11.03 -7.62
C ALA A 67 21.25 9.59 -8.06
N SER A 68 20.10 9.08 -7.64
CA SER A 68 19.52 7.77 -7.99
C SER A 68 18.46 7.78 -9.12
N GLY A 69 17.95 8.93 -9.56
CA GLY A 69 16.84 9.03 -10.54
C GLY A 69 15.46 8.65 -10.00
N LEU A 70 15.36 8.22 -8.73
CA LEU A 70 14.14 7.65 -8.15
C LEU A 70 12.97 8.64 -8.05
N ALA A 71 13.25 9.95 -8.01
CA ALA A 71 12.20 10.97 -7.98
C ALA A 71 11.27 10.92 -9.21
N ALA A 72 11.73 10.36 -10.33
CA ALA A 72 10.92 10.21 -11.54
C ALA A 72 9.78 9.16 -11.41
N TYR A 73 9.78 8.36 -10.34
CA TYR A 73 8.71 7.41 -10.04
C TYR A 73 7.58 8.00 -9.21
N VAL A 74 7.72 9.21 -8.67
CA VAL A 74 6.63 9.85 -7.91
C VAL A 74 5.37 9.96 -8.78
N ASP A 75 4.22 9.69 -8.18
CA ASP A 75 2.89 9.59 -8.81
C ASP A 75 2.71 8.42 -9.79
N LYS A 76 3.70 7.50 -9.88
CA LYS A 76 3.60 6.25 -10.65
C LYS A 76 3.31 5.08 -9.73
N TYR A 77 2.70 4.02 -10.26
CA TYR A 77 2.63 2.76 -9.54
C TYR A 77 3.97 2.01 -9.62
N PRO A 78 4.31 1.14 -8.65
CA PRO A 78 5.58 0.38 -8.68
C PRO A 78 5.79 -0.50 -9.90
N PHE A 79 4.70 -0.92 -10.57
CA PHE A 79 4.73 -1.70 -11.81
C PHE A 79 4.80 -0.82 -13.08
N ASP A 80 4.57 0.48 -12.96
CA ASP A 80 4.76 1.40 -14.08
C ASP A 80 6.25 1.54 -14.39
N LYS A 81 6.57 1.60 -15.68
CA LYS A 81 7.95 1.71 -16.14
C LYS A 81 8.34 3.17 -16.31
N VAL A 82 9.45 3.57 -15.70
CA VAL A 82 10.13 4.84 -15.93
C VAL A 82 11.46 4.55 -16.61
N GLY A 83 11.64 5.06 -17.84
CA GLY A 83 12.81 4.71 -18.65
C GLY A 83 12.91 3.21 -18.95
N GLY A 84 11.77 2.50 -19.02
CA GLY A 84 11.71 1.07 -19.29
C GLY A 84 11.92 0.14 -18.08
N VAL A 85 12.16 0.71 -16.89
CA VAL A 85 12.42 -0.04 -15.65
C VAL A 85 11.27 0.17 -14.67
N ALA A 86 10.78 -0.90 -14.05
CA ALA A 86 9.80 -0.83 -12.97
C ALA A 86 10.50 -0.54 -11.64
N TRP A 87 9.78 -0.05 -10.64
CA TRP A 87 10.37 0.35 -9.36
C TRP A 87 11.20 -0.77 -8.69
N ASN A 88 10.61 -1.96 -8.55
CA ASN A 88 11.28 -3.10 -7.93
C ASN A 88 12.45 -3.62 -8.76
N ASP A 89 12.53 -3.29 -10.05
CA ASP A 89 13.63 -3.64 -10.94
C ASP A 89 14.76 -2.61 -10.96
N HIS A 90 14.53 -1.42 -10.41
CA HIS A 90 15.51 -0.35 -10.41
C HIS A 90 16.76 -0.75 -9.60
N PRO A 91 17.98 -0.63 -10.15
CA PRO A 91 19.19 -1.09 -9.47
C PRO A 91 19.41 -0.48 -8.08
N ALA A 92 19.09 0.81 -7.91
CA ALA A 92 19.19 1.49 -6.61
C ALA A 92 18.20 0.93 -5.58
N VAL A 93 17.00 0.52 -6.00
CA VAL A 93 15.99 -0.07 -5.12
C VAL A 93 16.45 -1.46 -4.66
N LYS A 94 16.85 -2.32 -5.61
CA LYS A 94 17.41 -3.66 -5.30
C LYS A 94 18.62 -3.58 -4.36
N ALA A 95 19.56 -2.67 -4.66
CA ALA A 95 20.74 -2.48 -3.83
C ALA A 95 20.39 -2.00 -2.41
N GLY A 96 19.46 -1.05 -2.28
CA GLY A 96 18.98 -0.54 -1.00
C GLY A 96 18.32 -1.62 -0.15
N ILE A 97 17.40 -2.39 -0.74
CA ILE A 97 16.72 -3.50 -0.05
C ILE A 97 17.74 -4.56 0.39
N ALA A 98 18.65 -4.99 -0.48
CA ALA A 98 19.67 -5.98 -0.13
C ALA A 98 20.64 -5.48 0.98
N ALA A 99 20.96 -4.18 0.97
CA ALA A 99 21.80 -3.55 1.98
C ALA A 99 21.11 -3.49 3.35
N THR A 100 19.80 -3.22 3.38
CA THR A 100 19.05 -2.96 4.62
C THR A 100 18.38 -4.22 5.18
N VAL A 101 17.76 -5.05 4.35
CA VAL A 101 16.98 -6.23 4.77
C VAL A 101 17.84 -7.49 4.69
N LYS A 102 18.38 -7.91 5.84
CA LYS A 102 19.22 -9.12 5.95
C LYS A 102 18.42 -10.40 6.14
N ASP A 103 17.18 -10.28 6.62
CA ASP A 103 16.23 -11.37 6.71
C ASP A 103 15.82 -11.82 5.30
N ALA A 104 16.15 -13.07 4.96
CA ALA A 104 15.91 -13.60 3.62
C ALA A 104 14.42 -13.82 3.32
N LYS A 105 13.58 -14.12 4.33
CA LYS A 105 12.13 -14.31 4.14
C LYS A 105 11.49 -12.96 3.82
N ALA A 106 11.75 -11.95 4.64
CA ALA A 106 11.23 -10.60 4.43
C ALA A 106 11.71 -10.02 3.10
N ARG A 107 13.01 -10.14 2.78
CA ARG A 107 13.54 -9.68 1.49
C ARG A 107 12.89 -10.41 0.31
N GLY A 108 12.79 -11.73 0.38
CA GLY A 108 12.15 -12.54 -0.66
C GLY A 108 10.68 -12.14 -0.88
N ALA A 109 9.95 -11.86 0.19
CA ALA A 109 8.58 -11.37 0.11
C ALA A 109 8.49 -10.02 -0.62
N ILE A 110 9.31 -9.03 -0.21
CA ILE A 110 9.34 -7.69 -0.82
C ILE A 110 9.69 -7.73 -2.32
N GLU A 111 10.62 -8.61 -2.71
CA GLU A 111 11.16 -8.68 -4.07
C GLU A 111 10.30 -9.52 -5.02
N THR A 112 9.50 -10.46 -4.51
CA THR A 112 8.84 -11.46 -5.37
C THR A 112 7.32 -11.56 -5.21
N LEU A 113 6.75 -11.10 -4.09
CA LEU A 113 5.30 -11.12 -3.93
C LEU A 113 4.67 -9.95 -4.67
N GLU A 114 3.61 -10.27 -5.41
CA GLU A 114 2.81 -9.31 -6.15
C GLU A 114 1.51 -9.05 -5.39
N GLY A 115 0.89 -7.91 -5.67
CA GLY A 115 -0.41 -7.55 -5.12
C GLY A 115 -0.71 -6.08 -5.28
N PRO A 116 -1.76 -5.59 -4.58
CA PRO A 116 -2.12 -4.18 -4.61
C PRO A 116 -0.95 -3.29 -4.18
N ALA A 117 -0.83 -2.15 -4.85
CA ALA A 117 0.16 -1.12 -4.55
C ALA A 117 -0.49 0.26 -4.62
N ALA A 118 0.06 1.20 -3.84
CA ALA A 118 -0.29 2.61 -3.94
C ALA A 118 0.63 3.32 -4.93
N PRO A 119 0.24 4.49 -5.47
CA PRO A 119 1.18 5.37 -6.16
C PRO A 119 2.38 5.69 -5.26
N ILE A 120 3.56 5.75 -5.86
CA ILE A 120 4.80 6.12 -5.20
C ILE A 120 4.73 7.60 -4.83
N GLU A 121 5.08 7.92 -3.59
CA GLU A 121 4.95 9.27 -3.04
C GLU A 121 6.26 9.75 -2.42
N MET A 122 6.35 11.06 -2.19
CA MET A 122 7.36 11.62 -1.30
C MET A 122 6.84 11.59 0.14
N ARG A 123 7.53 10.85 1.02
CA ARG A 123 7.21 10.78 2.45
C ARG A 123 8.46 11.03 3.29
N GLY A 124 8.43 12.03 4.16
CA GLY A 124 9.57 12.35 5.03
C GLY A 124 10.86 12.68 4.26
N GLY A 125 10.75 13.26 3.06
CA GLY A 125 11.90 13.54 2.18
C GLY A 125 12.47 12.33 1.43
N LYS A 126 11.83 11.15 1.53
CA LYS A 126 12.19 9.92 0.84
C LYS A 126 11.15 9.59 -0.24
N VAL A 127 11.59 8.93 -1.30
CA VAL A 127 10.70 8.32 -2.28
C VAL A 127 10.22 7.00 -1.68
N MET A 128 8.91 6.83 -1.57
CA MET A 128 8.28 5.72 -0.86
C MET A 128 7.38 4.94 -1.80
N SER A 129 7.63 3.64 -1.89
CA SER A 129 6.69 2.68 -2.48
C SER A 129 6.02 1.87 -1.37
N TRP A 130 4.71 1.64 -1.48
CA TRP A 130 3.98 0.71 -0.64
C TRP A 130 3.30 -0.36 -1.49
N ALA A 131 3.34 -1.59 -1.02
CA ALA A 131 2.62 -2.71 -1.62
C ALA A 131 2.25 -3.74 -0.54
N CYS A 132 1.38 -4.66 -0.92
CA CYS A 132 0.96 -5.76 -0.07
C CYS A 132 0.77 -7.04 -0.88
N GLU A 133 0.71 -8.18 -0.19
CA GLU A 133 0.52 -9.47 -0.84
C GLU A 133 -0.91 -9.59 -1.41
N ALA A 134 -1.02 -10.10 -2.63
CA ALA A 134 -2.30 -10.37 -3.28
C ALA A 134 -3.20 -11.24 -2.40
N HIS A 135 -4.45 -10.80 -2.22
CA HIS A 135 -5.45 -11.47 -1.38
C HIS A 135 -5.08 -11.60 0.11
N ASN A 136 -3.97 -11.00 0.55
CA ASN A 136 -3.48 -11.03 1.93
C ASN A 136 -2.99 -9.64 2.39
N CYS A 137 -3.65 -8.60 1.89
CA CYS A 137 -3.14 -7.23 2.00
C CYS A 137 -3.15 -6.68 3.43
N GLY A 138 -4.16 -7.02 4.24
CA GLY A 138 -4.17 -6.62 5.66
C GLY A 138 -3.01 -7.26 6.42
N PRO A 139 -2.88 -8.59 6.38
CA PRO A 139 -1.86 -9.31 7.14
C PRO A 139 -0.43 -9.16 6.66
N HIS A 140 -0.19 -8.88 5.36
CA HIS A 140 1.16 -8.90 4.81
C HIS A 140 1.42 -7.70 3.88
N GLN A 141 2.24 -6.77 4.37
CA GLN A 141 2.48 -5.47 3.73
C GLN A 141 3.96 -5.07 3.84
N TRP A 142 4.41 -4.23 2.91
CA TRP A 142 5.72 -3.61 3.00
C TRP A 142 5.74 -2.20 2.40
N SER A 143 6.65 -1.38 2.89
CA SER A 143 7.02 -0.13 2.22
C SER A 143 8.53 0.06 2.19
N VAL A 144 9.03 0.60 1.08
CA VAL A 144 10.45 0.86 0.82
C VAL A 144 10.63 2.37 0.67
N HIS A 145 11.45 2.96 1.53
CA HIS A 145 11.66 4.39 1.64
C HIS A 145 13.11 4.71 1.34
N ILE A 146 13.38 5.40 0.24
CA ILE A 146 14.75 5.67 -0.21
C ILE A 146 14.98 7.17 -0.24
N ASP A 147 16.02 7.63 0.46
CA ASP A 147 16.51 8.99 0.27
C ASP A 147 17.05 9.11 -1.17
N PRO A 148 16.43 9.94 -2.04
CA PRO A 148 16.81 10.01 -3.45
C PRO A 148 18.22 10.58 -3.67
N LYS A 149 18.80 11.26 -2.68
CA LYS A 149 20.14 11.85 -2.73
C LYS A 149 21.23 10.87 -2.30
N THR A 150 20.98 10.11 -1.24
CA THR A 150 22.00 9.26 -0.60
C THR A 150 21.82 7.78 -0.88
N GLY A 151 20.63 7.34 -1.31
CA GLY A 151 20.28 5.92 -1.40
C GLY A 151 20.01 5.26 -0.05
N ALA A 152 20.04 6.02 1.06
CA ALA A 152 19.74 5.49 2.38
C ALA A 152 18.31 4.92 2.42
N THR A 153 18.22 3.61 2.57
CA THR A 153 16.99 2.83 2.42
C THR A 153 16.49 2.34 3.77
N ASP A 154 15.26 2.71 4.10
CA ASP A 154 14.51 2.14 5.22
C ASP A 154 13.37 1.29 4.67
N VAL A 155 13.06 0.19 5.33
CA VAL A 155 12.02 -0.75 4.90
C VAL A 155 11.11 -1.06 6.07
N CYS A 156 9.81 -0.85 5.89
CA CYS A 156 8.80 -1.42 6.75
C CYS A 156 8.35 -2.77 6.19
N TYR A 157 8.22 -3.77 7.06
CA TYR A 157 7.68 -5.08 6.75
C TYR A 157 6.71 -5.49 7.85
N PHE A 158 5.46 -5.76 7.49
CA PHE A 158 4.41 -6.20 8.39
C PHE A 158 3.95 -7.60 7.98
N ASP A 159 3.95 -8.52 8.94
CA ASP A 159 3.50 -9.90 8.82
C ASP A 159 2.72 -10.21 10.10
N GLU A 160 1.38 -10.22 10.01
CA GLU A 160 0.47 -10.36 11.15
C GLU A 160 0.67 -11.70 11.87
N GLU A 161 1.05 -12.76 11.15
CA GLU A 161 1.35 -14.07 11.73
C GLU A 161 2.56 -13.98 12.68
N ALA A 162 3.56 -13.17 12.31
CA ALA A 162 4.75 -12.96 13.13
C ALA A 162 4.52 -11.93 14.25
N SER A 163 3.75 -10.87 14.00
CA SER A 163 3.41 -9.86 15.00
C SER A 163 2.11 -9.13 14.64
N PRO A 164 0.99 -9.39 15.36
CA PRO A 164 -0.32 -8.93 14.93
C PRO A 164 -0.56 -7.42 15.05
N ALA A 165 0.34 -6.69 15.71
CA ALA A 165 0.18 -5.26 15.98
C ALA A 165 1.44 -4.43 15.71
N GLN A 166 2.52 -5.04 15.23
CA GLN A 166 3.78 -4.34 15.02
C GLN A 166 4.44 -4.69 13.70
N SER A 167 4.88 -3.66 12.98
CA SER A 167 5.77 -3.80 11.83
C SER A 167 7.23 -3.87 12.27
N ARG A 168 8.04 -4.56 11.48
CA ARG A 168 9.49 -4.52 11.54
C ARG A 168 9.98 -3.39 10.64
N TRP A 169 10.86 -2.56 11.18
CA TRP A 169 11.51 -1.47 10.46
C TRP A 169 13.00 -1.77 10.37
N PHE A 170 13.46 -2.04 9.16
CA PHE A 170 14.87 -2.17 8.83
C PHE A 170 15.37 -0.81 8.38
N LEU A 171 16.37 -0.26 9.08
CA LEU A 171 16.85 1.11 8.84
C LEU A 171 18.19 1.09 8.09
N ALA A 172 18.47 2.14 7.33
CA ALA A 172 19.67 2.29 6.50
C ALA A 172 21.01 2.11 7.26
N GLY A 173 21.00 2.29 8.58
CA GLY A 173 22.15 2.03 9.46
C GLY A 173 22.31 0.57 9.91
N GLY A 174 21.53 -0.37 9.36
CA GLY A 174 21.52 -1.79 9.73
C GLY A 174 20.79 -2.10 11.05
N LYS A 175 20.19 -1.08 11.69
CA LYS A 175 19.34 -1.27 12.87
C LYS A 175 17.99 -1.82 12.43
N GLU A 176 17.47 -2.80 13.17
CA GLU A 176 16.08 -3.22 13.11
C GLU A 176 15.32 -2.75 14.36
N GLU A 177 14.08 -2.30 14.19
CA GLU A 177 13.18 -1.97 15.31
C GLU A 177 11.74 -2.41 15.04
N ARG A 178 10.94 -2.50 16.10
CA ARG A 178 9.50 -2.75 16.00
C ARG A 178 8.73 -1.46 16.23
N ARG A 179 7.74 -1.19 15.39
CA ARG A 179 6.84 -0.03 15.53
C ARG A 179 5.39 -0.49 15.56
N PRO A 180 4.51 0.11 16.39
CA PRO A 180 3.08 -0.18 16.34
C PRO A 180 2.50 0.11 14.94
N GLY A 181 1.54 -0.71 14.52
CA GLY A 181 0.87 -0.57 13.22
C GLY A 181 1.59 -1.28 12.07
N ASN A 182 0.95 -1.23 10.89
CA ASN A 182 1.45 -1.83 9.65
C ASN A 182 2.33 -0.82 8.88
N CYS A 183 2.42 -0.95 7.56
CA CYS A 183 3.36 -0.19 6.72
C CYS A 183 2.76 1.00 5.96
N GLN A 184 1.53 1.40 6.28
CA GLN A 184 0.82 2.53 5.66
C GLN A 184 1.13 3.89 6.31
#